data_AF-A0A8C6QB08-F1
#
_entry.id   AF-A0A8C6QB08-F1
#
_cell.length_a   1.000
_cell.length_b   1.000
_cell.length_c   1.000
_cell.angle_alpha   90.00
_cell.angle_beta   90.00
_cell.angle_gamma   90.00
#
_symmetry.space_group_name_H-M   'P 1'
#
loop_
_entity.id
_entity.type
_entity.pdbx_description
1 polymer ?
#
loop_
_entity_poly.entity_id
_entity_poly.type
_entity_poly.pdbx_seq_one_letter_code
_entity_poly.pdbx_strand_id
1 'polypeptide(L)'
;ETELRLREILEKLDQQIPPRPFTHLKSTTSAKHSTATVLNPQHTYCRGDQLDVLLEARDYLGRRKEYGGDFLRARMFTPALKAGATGKVTDFNNGTYLVSFTLFWEGPVS
;
A
#
# COMPACT_ATOMS: atom_id res chain seq x y z
N GLU A 1 39.18 -0.69 6.53
CA GLU A 1 38.49 0.59 6.26
C GLU A 1 37.09 0.40 5.65
N THR A 2 36.96 -0.36 4.56
CA THR A 2 35.66 -0.62 3.89
C THR A 2 34.61 -1.32 4.77
N GLU A 3 35.02 -2.28 5.60
CA GLU A 3 34.09 -3.00 6.51
C GLU A 3 33.48 -2.10 7.58
N LEU A 4 34.25 -1.13 8.11
CA LEU A 4 33.76 -0.15 9.08
C LEU A 4 32.70 0.76 8.45
N ARG A 5 32.96 1.26 7.22
CA ARG A 5 31.98 2.06 6.47
C ARG A 5 30.71 1.28 6.14
N LEU A 6 30.83 0.01 5.77
CA LEU A 6 29.68 -0.87 5.53
C LEU A 6 28.83 -1.04 6.80
N ARG A 7 29.48 -1.26 7.94
CA ARG A 7 28.80 -1.40 9.23
C ARG A 7 28.05 -0.13 9.65
N GLU A 8 28.66 1.04 9.47
CA GLU A 8 28.00 2.33 9.72
C GLU A 8 26.76 2.55 8.84
N ILE A 9 26.82 2.14 7.57
CA ILE A 9 25.67 2.23 6.65
C ILE A 9 24.54 1.29 7.13
N LEU A 10 24.86 0.06 7.51
CA LEU A 10 23.89 -0.90 8.02
C LEU A 10 23.24 -0.41 9.31
N GLU A 11 24.02 0.11 10.27
CA GLU A 11 23.46 0.65 11.52
C GLU A 11 22.53 1.85 11.27
N LYS A 12 22.85 2.71 10.29
CA LYS A 12 21.97 3.82 9.89
C LYS A 12 20.68 3.32 9.23
N LEU A 13 20.74 2.25 8.44
CA LEU A 13 19.56 1.63 7.84
C LEU A 13 18.67 0.96 8.89
N ASP A 14 19.27 0.22 9.83
CA ASP A 14 18.53 -0.43 10.92
C ASP A 14 17.83 0.61 11.81
N GLN A 15 18.45 1.77 12.07
CA GLN A 15 17.81 2.87 12.81
C GLN A 15 16.60 3.48 12.07
N GLN A 16 16.52 3.36 10.75
CA GLN A 16 15.36 3.81 9.97
C GLN A 16 14.21 2.80 9.98
N ILE A 17 14.47 1.54 10.32
CA ILE A 17 13.47 0.48 10.38
C ILE A 17 13.11 0.25 11.86
N PRO A 18 11.96 0.74 12.34
CA PRO A 18 11.59 0.51 13.72
C PRO A 18 11.52 -1.00 14.00
N PRO A 19 12.15 -1.51 15.07
CA PRO A 19 12.03 -2.92 15.43
C PRO A 19 10.57 -3.20 15.80
N ARG A 20 9.89 -4.00 14.96
CA ARG A 20 8.49 -4.40 15.14
C ARG A 20 8.44 -5.92 15.31
N PRO A 21 8.62 -6.44 16.54
CA PRO A 21 8.51 -7.88 16.76
C PRO A 21 7.06 -8.32 16.56
N PHE A 22 6.82 -9.20 15.60
CA PHE A 22 5.53 -9.82 15.38
C PHE A 22 5.41 -11.06 16.27
N THR A 23 5.12 -10.85 17.55
CA THR A 23 5.06 -11.94 18.55
C THR A 23 3.91 -12.92 18.31
N HIS A 24 2.84 -12.46 17.65
CA HIS A 24 1.69 -13.28 17.33
C HIS A 24 1.23 -13.08 15.89
N LEU A 25 0.92 -14.17 15.17
CA LEU A 25 0.32 -14.09 13.84
C LEU A 25 -0.95 -13.24 13.84
N LYS A 26 -1.73 -13.29 14.93
CA LYS A 26 -2.98 -12.53 15.04
C LYS A 26 -2.80 -11.01 15.01
N SER A 27 -1.62 -10.50 15.33
CA SER A 27 -1.28 -9.06 15.26
C SER A 27 -0.68 -8.64 13.91
N THR A 28 -0.53 -9.57 12.97
CA THR A 28 -0.10 -9.27 11.59
C THR A 28 -1.27 -8.84 10.71
N THR A 29 -0.97 -8.26 9.56
CA THR A 29 -1.94 -7.70 8.62
C THR A 29 -2.85 -8.78 8.02
N SER A 30 -4.16 -8.55 8.09
CA SER A 30 -5.20 -9.37 7.51
C SER A 30 -5.79 -8.67 6.30
N ALA A 31 -5.58 -9.23 5.11
CA ALA A 31 -6.21 -8.74 3.88
C ALA A 31 -7.75 -8.81 3.96
N LYS A 32 -8.29 -9.81 4.66
CA LYS A 32 -9.74 -10.01 4.83
C LYS A 32 -10.39 -8.92 5.67
N HIS A 33 -9.69 -8.42 6.70
CA HIS A 33 -10.25 -7.40 7.59
C HIS A 33 -9.93 -5.98 7.14
N SER A 34 -8.86 -5.78 6.39
CA SER A 34 -8.50 -4.47 5.82
C SER A 34 -9.59 -3.97 4.86
N THR A 35 -9.70 -2.64 4.73
CA THR A 35 -10.72 -2.01 3.88
C THR A 35 -10.09 -1.06 2.88
N ALA A 36 -10.61 -1.02 1.66
CA ALA A 36 -10.20 -0.08 0.62
C ALA A 36 -11.41 0.79 0.22
N THR A 37 -11.23 2.11 0.21
CA THR A 37 -12.29 3.09 -0.04
C THR A 37 -11.85 4.07 -1.12
N VAL A 38 -12.63 4.21 -2.19
CA VAL A 38 -12.40 5.25 -3.20
C VAL A 38 -12.65 6.62 -2.58
N LEU A 39 -11.67 7.51 -2.68
CA LEU A 39 -11.78 8.89 -2.22
C LEU A 39 -12.44 9.74 -3.31
N ASN A 40 -13.36 10.62 -2.89
CA ASN A 40 -14.08 11.55 -3.77
C ASN A 40 -14.64 10.86 -5.04
N PRO A 41 -15.47 9.81 -4.89
CA PRO A 41 -15.97 9.05 -6.02
C PRO A 41 -16.78 9.96 -6.97
N GLN A 42 -16.49 9.86 -8.26
CA GLN A 42 -17.21 10.58 -9.31
C GLN A 42 -18.18 9.64 -10.01
N HIS A 43 -19.26 10.20 -10.57
CA HIS A 43 -20.19 9.41 -11.37
C HIS A 43 -19.56 8.93 -12.69
N THR A 44 -18.70 9.75 -13.28
CA THR A 44 -17.97 9.49 -14.52
C THR A 44 -16.53 9.92 -14.36
N TYR A 45 -15.61 9.16 -14.94
CA TYR A 45 -14.19 9.49 -15.00
C TYR A 45 -13.76 9.63 -16.46
N CYS A 46 -12.87 10.57 -16.71
CA CYS A 46 -12.20 10.77 -17.98
C CYS A 46 -10.89 9.99 -18.04
N ARG A 47 -10.44 9.68 -19.26
CA ARG A 47 -9.10 9.14 -19.47
C ARG A 47 -8.06 10.15 -19.03
N GLY A 48 -7.09 9.71 -18.24
CA GLY A 48 -6.05 10.55 -17.65
C GLY A 48 -6.39 11.03 -16.23
N ASP A 49 -7.63 10.86 -15.76
CA ASP A 49 -8.00 11.20 -14.39
C ASP A 49 -7.25 10.34 -13.38
N GLN A 50 -7.14 10.88 -12.16
CA GLN A 50 -6.57 10.16 -11.04
C GLN A 50 -7.67 9.59 -10.14
N LEU A 51 -7.57 8.30 -9.84
CA LEU A 51 -8.41 7.59 -8.90
C LEU A 51 -7.61 7.29 -7.63
N ASP A 52 -7.99 7.93 -6.54
CA ASP A 52 -7.35 7.74 -5.24
C ASP A 52 -8.17 6.78 -4.38
N VAL A 53 -7.49 5.82 -3.75
CA VAL A 53 -8.06 4.79 -2.89
C VAL A 53 -7.33 4.80 -1.56
N LEU A 54 -8.07 5.01 -0.47
CA LEU A 54 -7.56 4.88 0.89
C LEU A 54 -7.66 3.41 1.31
N LEU A 55 -6.51 2.80 1.58
CA LEU A 55 -6.42 1.48 2.21
C LEU A 55 -6.16 1.65 3.70
N GLU A 56 -6.97 0.99 4.51
CA GLU A 56 -6.81 0.89 5.95
C GLU A 56 -6.46 -0.54 6.31
N ALA A 57 -5.23 -0.75 6.77
CA ALA A 57 -4.73 -2.05 7.16
C ALA A 57 -5.23 -2.43 8.57
N ARG A 58 -5.70 -3.67 8.69
CA ARG A 58 -6.18 -4.24 9.95
C ARG A 58 -5.53 -5.56 10.25
N ASP A 59 -5.46 -5.94 11.52
CA ASP A 59 -4.94 -7.23 11.94
C ASP A 59 -6.01 -8.35 11.86
N TYR A 60 -5.61 -9.59 12.18
CA TYR A 60 -6.55 -10.73 12.21
C TYR A 60 -7.56 -10.69 13.35
N LEU A 61 -7.48 -9.72 14.25
CA LEU A 61 -8.51 -9.41 15.26
C LEU A 61 -9.43 -8.26 14.82
N GLY A 62 -9.20 -7.69 13.63
CA GLY A 62 -9.99 -6.60 13.07
C GLY A 62 -9.62 -5.22 13.62
N ARG A 63 -8.53 -5.12 14.38
CA ARG A 63 -8.04 -3.86 14.93
C ARG A 63 -7.26 -3.11 13.86
N ARG A 64 -7.43 -1.78 13.82
CA ARG A 64 -6.61 -0.92 12.96
C ARG A 64 -5.14 -1.06 13.33
N LYS A 65 -4.27 -1.12 12.32
CA LYS A 65 -2.83 -1.02 12.54
C LYS A 65 -2.48 0.41 12.92
N GLU A 66 -1.40 0.53 13.69
CA GLU A 66 -0.86 1.83 14.17
C GLU A 66 0.49 2.16 13.51
N TYR A 67 0.92 1.35 12.56
CA TYR A 67 2.20 1.48 11.88
C TYR A 67 2.11 1.00 10.44
N GLY A 68 3.01 1.52 9.60
CA GLY A 68 3.16 1.16 8.20
C GLY A 68 4.12 0.00 7.96
N GLY A 69 4.76 -0.02 6.79
CA GLY A 69 5.79 -1.00 6.41
C GLY A 69 5.27 -2.30 5.79
N ASP A 70 3.95 -2.43 5.57
CA ASP A 70 3.40 -3.54 4.79
C ASP A 70 3.86 -3.48 3.32
N PHE A 71 4.28 -4.62 2.78
CA PHE A 71 4.58 -4.72 1.36
C PHE A 71 3.27 -4.83 0.55
N LEU A 72 2.92 -3.75 -0.13
CA LEU A 72 1.67 -3.64 -0.88
C LEU A 72 1.94 -3.46 -2.37
N ARG A 73 1.18 -4.18 -3.19
CA ARG A 73 1.16 -4.01 -4.65
C ARG A 73 -0.24 -3.71 -5.12
N ALA A 74 -0.47 -2.47 -5.54
CA ALA A 74 -1.71 -2.04 -6.15
C ALA A 74 -1.64 -2.20 -7.66
N ARG A 75 -2.66 -2.82 -8.26
CA ARG A 75 -2.81 -2.90 -9.71
C ARG A 75 -4.26 -2.74 -10.08
N MET A 76 -4.49 -2.21 -11.27
CA MET A 76 -5.78 -2.21 -11.92
C MET A 76 -5.65 -2.88 -13.29
N PHE A 77 -6.63 -3.66 -13.72
CA PHE A 77 -6.55 -4.41 -14.98
C PHE A 77 -7.92 -4.70 -15.60
N THR A 78 -7.94 -4.82 -16.93
CA THR A 78 -9.12 -5.23 -17.70
C THR A 78 -8.70 -6.35 -18.67
N PRO A 79 -8.97 -7.63 -18.35
CA PRO A 79 -8.47 -8.77 -19.12
C PRO A 79 -8.85 -8.74 -20.61
N ALA A 80 -10.10 -8.34 -20.92
CA ALA A 80 -10.59 -8.27 -22.30
C ALA A 80 -9.79 -7.30 -23.18
N LEU A 81 -9.24 -6.24 -22.58
CA LEU A 81 -8.41 -5.24 -23.26
C LEU A 81 -6.92 -5.57 -23.21
N LYS A 82 -6.53 -6.63 -22.47
CA LYS A 82 -5.12 -6.93 -22.13
C LYS A 82 -4.38 -5.72 -21.55
N ALA A 83 -5.12 -4.89 -20.81
CA ALA A 83 -4.62 -3.67 -20.22
C ALA A 83 -4.40 -3.85 -18.71
N GLY A 84 -3.32 -3.25 -18.20
CA GLY A 84 -2.99 -3.27 -16.78
C GLY A 84 -2.08 -2.10 -16.41
N ALA A 85 -2.26 -1.56 -15.22
CA ALA A 85 -1.45 -0.48 -14.69
C ALA A 85 -1.20 -0.67 -13.19
N THR A 86 -0.08 -0.15 -12.71
CA THR A 86 0.27 -0.15 -11.29
C THR A 86 -0.20 1.13 -10.63
N GLY A 87 -0.70 1.02 -9.40
CA GLY A 87 -0.99 2.18 -8.55
C GLY A 87 0.26 2.61 -7.81
N LYS A 88 0.41 3.92 -7.57
CA LYS A 88 1.40 4.46 -6.65
C LYS A 88 0.88 4.27 -5.22
N VAL A 89 1.66 3.57 -4.38
CA VAL A 89 1.34 3.39 -2.96
C VAL A 89 2.15 4.38 -2.13
N THR A 90 1.47 5.14 -1.27
CA THR A 90 2.07 6.04 -0.29
C THR A 90 1.68 5.57 1.10
N ASP A 91 2.67 5.25 1.93
CA ASP A 91 2.47 4.84 3.33
C ASP A 91 2.43 6.06 4.24
N PHE A 92 1.36 6.21 5.02
CA PHE A 92 1.25 7.29 6.02
C PHE A 92 1.86 6.90 7.38
N ASN A 93 2.47 5.72 7.47
CA ASN A 93 3.16 5.16 8.63
C ASN A 93 2.28 4.99 9.88
N ASN A 94 0.96 4.96 9.70
CA ASN A 94 -0.03 4.87 10.78
C ASN A 94 -1.07 3.75 10.54
N GLY A 95 -0.74 2.78 9.67
CA GLY A 95 -1.65 1.71 9.26
C GLY A 95 -2.59 2.09 8.12
N THR A 96 -2.47 3.29 7.56
CA THR A 96 -3.21 3.71 6.37
C THR A 96 -2.28 4.02 5.20
N TYR A 97 -2.79 3.77 3.99
CA TYR A 97 -2.06 3.91 2.74
C TYR A 97 -2.94 4.62 1.71
N LEU A 98 -2.34 5.52 0.94
CA LEU A 98 -2.97 6.07 -0.26
C LEU A 98 -2.49 5.30 -1.49
N VAL A 99 -3.43 4.79 -2.26
CA VAL A 99 -3.17 4.17 -3.56
C VAL A 99 -3.73 5.08 -4.64
N SER A 100 -2.87 5.59 -5.52
CA SER A 100 -3.26 6.48 -6.62
C SER A 100 -3.08 5.79 -7.97
N PHE A 101 -4.14 5.75 -8.78
CA PHE A 101 -4.13 5.22 -10.14
C PHE A 101 -4.37 6.33 -11.16
N THR A 102 -3.64 6.32 -12.27
CA THR A 102 -4.01 7.09 -13.47
C THR A 102 -4.88 6.23 -14.37
N LEU A 103 -6.05 6.72 -14.77
CA LEU A 103 -7.02 5.97 -15.59
C LEU A 103 -6.64 6.01 -17.07
N PHE A 104 -6.00 4.95 -17.56
CA PHE A 104 -5.43 4.94 -18.93
C PHE A 104 -6.40 4.52 -20.04
N TRP A 105 -7.53 3.89 -19.72
CA TRP A 105 -8.50 3.40 -20.70
C TRP A 105 -9.94 3.52 -20.18
N GLU A 106 -10.89 3.44 -21.10
CA GLU A 106 -12.32 3.48 -20.80
C GLU A 106 -12.87 2.10 -20.46
N GLY A 107 -13.93 2.08 -19.66
CA GLY A 107 -14.69 0.87 -19.31
C GLY A 107 -14.41 0.34 -17.91
N PRO A 108 -15.02 -0.81 -17.56
CA PRO A 108 -14.86 -1.40 -16.24
C PRO A 108 -13.42 -1.84 -15.97
N VAL A 109 -12.96 -1.60 -14.74
CA VAL A 109 -11.64 -2.01 -14.25
C VAL A 109 -11.78 -2.74 -12.91
N SER A 110 -10.86 -3.67 -12.65
CA SER A 110 -10.72 -4.40 -11.38
C SER A 110 -9.36 -4.18 -10.76
#